data_AF-A0A953TNR8-F1
#
_entry.id   AF-A0A953TNR8-F1
#
_cell.length_a   1.000
_cell.length_b   1.000
_cell.length_c   1.000
_cell.angle_alpha   90.00
_cell.angle_beta   90.00
_cell.angle_gamma   90.00
#
_symmetry.space_group_name_H-M   'P 1'
#
loop_
_entity.id
_entity.type
_entity.pdbx_description
1 polymer ?
#
loop_
_entity_poly.entity_id
_entity_poly.type
_entity_poly.pdbx_seq_one_letter_code
_entity_poly.pdbx_strand_id
1 'polypeptide(L)' 'MVRETANGRGPSEREHFIIQRVAEGCKNREIADSLGTTEHVVKNYLRVIYDKLGLWNRVELALWYEARRHEQAYQA' A
#
# COMPACT_ATOMS: atom_id res chain seq x y z
N MET A 1 20.44 -9.08 5.24
CA MET A 1 19.18 -9.66 5.77
C MET A 1 18.16 -9.63 4.65
N VAL A 2 18.11 -10.65 3.81
CA VAL A 2 17.11 -10.77 2.75
C VAL A 2 15.94 -11.52 3.37
N ARG A 3 14.83 -10.82 3.64
CA ARG A 3 13.59 -11.51 4.01
C ARG A 3 13.01 -12.06 2.72
N GLU A 4 13.02 -13.39 2.59
CA GLU A 4 12.32 -14.11 1.54
C GLU A 4 10.83 -13.82 1.70
N THR A 5 10.28 -13.01 0.79
CA THR A 5 8.91 -12.49 0.89
C THR A 5 7.92 -13.62 0.61
N ALA A 6 7.09 -13.93 1.61
CA ALA A 6 5.95 -14.81 1.42
C ALA A 6 4.95 -14.13 0.47
N ASN A 7 4.69 -14.76 -0.68
CA ASN A 7 3.90 -14.34 -1.85
C ASN A 7 4.62 -13.47 -2.89
N GLY A 8 5.11 -14.12 -3.96
CA GLY A 8 5.41 -13.49 -5.26
C GLY A 8 4.16 -13.01 -6.04
N ARG A 9 3.07 -12.68 -5.35
CA ARG A 9 1.86 -12.09 -5.94
C ARG A 9 1.78 -10.63 -5.51
N GLY A 10 1.66 -9.74 -6.49
CA GLY A 10 1.50 -8.30 -6.25
C GLY A 10 0.24 -7.96 -5.44
N PRO A 11 0.06 -6.67 -5.07
CA PRO A 11 -1.12 -6.23 -4.34
C PRO A 11 -2.42 -6.55 -5.10
N SER A 12 -3.43 -7.00 -4.37
CA SER A 12 -4.81 -7.11 -4.88
C SER A 12 -5.42 -5.73 -5.15
N GLU A 13 -6.55 -5.67 -5.87
CA GLU A 13 -7.24 -4.39 -6.13
C GLU A 13 -7.58 -3.62 -4.85
N ARG A 14 -8.03 -4.32 -3.81
CA ARG A 14 -8.33 -3.71 -2.51
C ARG A 14 -7.07 -3.17 -1.84
N GLU A 15 -5.97 -3.91 -1.92
CA GLU A 15 -4.67 -3.44 -1.40
C GLU A 15 -4.17 -2.24 -2.21
N HIS A 16 -4.32 -2.23 -3.52
CA HIS A 16 -4.00 -1.09 -4.38
C HIS A 16 -4.79 0.15 -4.01
N PHE A 17 -6.10 0.03 -3.72
CA PHE A 17 -6.89 1.14 -3.22
C PHE A 17 -6.33 1.70 -1.91
N ILE A 18 -5.95 0.83 -0.96
CA ILE A 18 -5.35 1.25 0.31
C ILE A 18 -4.02 1.96 0.07
N ILE A 19 -3.16 1.43 -0.81
CA ILE A 19 -1.87 2.02 -1.17
C ILE A 19 -2.06 3.42 -1.75
N GLN A 20 -3.00 3.58 -2.68
CA GLN A 20 -3.31 4.88 -3.27
C GLN A 20 -3.75 5.89 -2.21
N ARG A 21 -4.70 5.53 -1.35
CA ARG A 21 -5.15 6.42 -0.25
C ARG A 21 -4.00 6.78 0.69
N VAL A 22 -3.09 5.85 0.96
CA VAL A 22 -1.90 6.13 1.77
C VAL A 22 -0.98 7.15 1.10
N ALA A 23 -0.73 6.99 -0.20
CA ALA A 23 0.10 7.89 -1.00
C ALA A 23 -0.51 9.30 -1.09
N GLU A 24 -1.85 9.39 -1.16
CA GLU A 24 -2.60 10.65 -1.06
C GLU A 24 -2.55 11.30 0.34
N GLY A 25 -1.98 10.62 1.34
CA GLY A 25 -1.82 11.14 2.70
C GLY A 25 -2.93 10.78 3.68
N CYS A 26 -3.93 9.96 3.28
CA CYS A 26 -5.08 9.63 4.12
C CYS A 26 -4.71 8.79 5.35
N LYS A 27 -5.12 9.21 6.54
CA LYS A 27 -4.94 8.48 7.79
C LYS A 27 -5.71 7.16 7.77
N ASN A 28 -5.30 6.20 8.60
CA ASN A 28 -5.95 4.88 8.66
C ASN A 28 -7.45 4.98 8.96
N ARG A 29 -7.88 6.00 9.71
CA ARG A 29 -9.29 6.29 9.97
C ARG A 29 -10.06 6.62 8.69
N GLU A 30 -9.54 7.55 7.90
CA GLU A 30 -10.17 7.99 6.64
C GLU A 30 -10.23 6.85 5.63
N ILE A 31 -9.20 6.00 5.60
CA ILE A 31 -9.18 4.78 4.78
C ILE A 31 -10.22 3.78 5.27
N ALA A 32 -10.35 3.61 6.59
CA ALA A 32 -11.32 2.70 7.18
C ALA A 32 -12.75 3.14 6.88
N ASP A 33 -13.03 4.44 7.02
CA ASP A 33 -14.33 5.05 6.68
C ASP A 33 -14.66 4.85 5.20
N SER A 34 -13.68 5.07 4.31
CA SER A 34 -13.84 4.86 2.85
C SER A 34 -14.11 3.40 2.47
N LEU A 35 -13.62 2.45 3.26
CA LEU A 35 -13.75 1.01 3.02
C LEU A 35 -14.90 0.36 3.80
N GLY A 36 -15.62 1.12 4.64
CA GLY A 36 -16.63 0.58 5.55
C GLY A 36 -16.07 -0.43 6.55
N THR A 37 -14.86 -0.19 7.07
CA THR A 37 -14.16 -1.09 7.99
C THR A 37 -13.59 -0.34 9.20
N THR A 38 -12.73 -0.97 10.00
CA THR A 38 -12.09 -0.36 11.17
C THR A 38 -10.63 -0.02 10.92
N GLU A 39 -10.09 0.95 11.66
CA GLU A 39 -8.66 1.30 11.62
C GLU A 39 -7.75 0.10 11.88
N HIS A 40 -8.17 -0.81 12.76
CA HIS A 40 -7.42 -2.03 13.06
C HIS A 40 -7.28 -2.93 11.84
N VAL A 41 -8.38 -3.10 11.08
CA VAL A 41 -8.37 -3.86 9.84
C VAL A 41 -7.44 -3.20 8.80
N VAL A 42 -7.48 -1.87 8.67
CA VAL A 42 -6.55 -1.14 7.79
C VAL A 42 -5.10 -1.35 8.20
N LYS A 43 -4.77 -1.31 9.50
CA LYS A 43 -3.41 -1.63 10.00
C LYS A 43 -2.96 -3.03 9.61
N ASN A 44 -3.85 -4.02 9.67
CA ASN A 44 -3.55 -5.39 9.25
C ASN A 44 -3.29 -5.47 7.74
N TYR A 45 -4.09 -4.80 6.92
CA TYR A 45 -3.81 -4.69 5.49
C TYR A 45 -2.45 -4.04 5.23
N LEU A 46 -2.12 -2.93 5.89
CA LEU A 46 -0.84 -2.26 5.70
C LEU A 46 0.34 -3.17 6.07
N ARG A 47 0.25 -3.96 7.13
CA ARG A 47 1.27 -4.94 7.48
C ARG A 47 1.50 -5.96 6.36
N VAL A 48 0.42 -6.55 5.84
CA VAL A 48 0.50 -7.51 4.73
C VAL A 48 1.07 -6.85 3.47
N ILE A 49 0.67 -5.61 3.17
CA ILE A 49 1.17 -4.84 2.03
C ILE A 49 2.67 -4.58 2.17
N TYR A 50 3.13 -4.15 3.35
CA TYR A 50 4.54 -3.95 3.64
C TYR A 50 5.35 -5.24 3.46
N ASP A 51 4.86 -6.36 4.00
CA ASP A 51 5.53 -7.65 3.87
C ASP A 51 5.57 -8.12 2.40
N LYS A 52 4.50 -7.92 1.62
CA LYS A 52 4.45 -8.26 0.19
C LYS A 52 5.40 -7.42 -0.66
N LEU A 53 5.48 -6.12 -0.37
CA LEU A 53 6.27 -5.17 -1.16
C LEU A 53 7.72 -5.03 -0.66
N GLY A 54 8.06 -5.64 0.48
CA GLY A 54 9.37 -5.50 1.10
C GLY A 54 9.63 -4.10 1.65
N LEU A 55 8.58 -3.39 2.05
CA LEU A 55 8.63 -2.03 2.58
C LEU A 55 8.49 -2.03 4.10
N TRP A 56 8.92 -0.97 4.74
CA TRP A 56 9.01 -0.88 6.20
C TRP A 56 8.10 0.18 6.79
N ASN A 57 7.74 1.19 6.00
CA ASN A 57 6.98 2.31 6.52
C ASN A 57 6.06 2.95 5.48
N ARG A 58 5.24 3.86 5.98
CA ARG A 58 4.24 4.59 5.22
C ARG A 58 4.83 5.51 4.15
N VAL A 59 5.99 6.12 4.42
CA VAL A 59 6.66 7.02 3.48
C VAL A 59 7.23 6.23 2.32
N GLU A 60 7.89 5.11 2.60
CA GLU A 60 8.36 4.17 1.57
C GLU A 60 7.21 3.70 0.68
N LEU A 61 6.04 3.40 1.26
CA LEU A 61 4.87 2.99 0.48
C LEU A 61 4.35 4.11 -0.43
N ALA A 62 4.32 5.35 0.07
CA ALA A 62 3.92 6.50 -0.74
C ALA A 62 4.89 6.73 -1.91
N LEU A 63 6.20 6.70 -1.64
CA LEU A 63 7.24 6.85 -2.66
C LEU A 63 7.21 5.71 -3.69
N TRP A 64 7.02 4.47 -3.22
CA TRP A 64 6.89 3.30 -4.08
C TRP A 64 5.73 3.42 -5.07
N TYR A 65 4.60 4.00 -4.62
CA TYR A 65 3.43 4.23 -5.44
C TYR A 65 3.67 5.35 -6.47
N GLU A 66 4.20 6.49 -6.04
CA GLU A 66 4.47 7.64 -6.92
C GLU A 66 5.51 7.31 -8.00
N ALA A 67 6.55 6.55 -7.67
CA ALA A 67 7.54 6.10 -8.65
C ALA A 67 6.88 5.29 -9.79
N ARG A 68 5.96 4.38 -9.46
CA ARG A 68 5.23 3.55 -10.43
C ARG A 68 4.17 4.33 -11.21
N ARG A 69 3.54 5.32 -10.58
CA ARG A 69 2.61 6.23 -11.25
C ARG A 69 3.33 7.01 -12.34
N HIS A 70 4.55 7.47 -12.07
CA HIS A 70 5.37 8.20 -13.04
C HIS A 70 5.86 7.31 -14.18
N GLU A 71 6.21 6.05 -13.91
CA GLU A 71 6.55 5.07 -14.96
C GLU A 71 5.39 4.86 -15.94
N GLN A 72 4.15 4.81 -15.47
CA GLN A 72 2.97 4.68 -16.33
C GLN A 72 2.67 5.94 -17.14
N ALA A 73 2.99 7.13 -16.61
CA ALA A 73 2.74 8.40 -17.27
C ALA A 73 3.69 8.71 -18.44
N TYR A 74 4.87 8.08 -18.48
CA TYR A 74 5.84 8.23 -19.59
C TYR A 74 5.69 7.17 -20.69
N GLN A 75 4.89 6.13 -20.46
CA GLN A 75 4.66 5.03 -21.42
C GLN A 75 3.30 5.14 -22.13
N ALA A 76 2.57 6.24 -21.92
CA ALA A 76 1.29 6.57 -22.54
C ALA A 76 1.43 7.80 -23.44
#